data_AF-A0A2P8HC49-F1
#
_entry.id   AF-A0A2P8HC49-F1
#
_cell.length_a   1.000
_cell.length_b   1.000
_cell.length_c   1.000
_cell.angle_alpha   90.00
_cell.angle_beta   90.00
_cell.angle_gamma   90.00
#
_symmetry.space_group_name_H-M   'P 1'
#
loop_
_entity.id
_entity.type
_entity.pdbx_description
1 polymer ?
#
loop_
_entity_poly.entity_id
_entity_poly.type
_entity_poly.pdbx_seq_one_letter_code
_entity_poly.pdbx_strand_id
1 'polypeptide(L)'
;MADRLVRTKGFNAFSYKDIAAPLDVKNAAIHYHFPAKSDLGIGVIDNEITKFAASTAKWKKLPEDEQLVKLFDVFRKHNHAGNICLMGSLATDYETLSPEMQQRVHQMGSSILQWLTNCLEQGRKNKRIHFKGTAEARALMIMSNLQSSLLLSRVLGPAAFKKIAAQLLADLC
;
A
#
# COMPACT_ATOMS: atom_id res chain seq x y z
N MET A 1 -12.13 4.41 -9.16
CA MET A 1 -13.01 5.03 -8.15
C MET A 1 -12.99 4.25 -6.84
N ALA A 2 -13.30 2.95 -6.84
CA ALA A 2 -13.33 2.12 -5.63
C ALA A 2 -12.04 2.17 -4.78
N ASP A 3 -10.86 2.02 -5.40
CA ASP A 3 -9.55 2.17 -4.71
C ASP A 3 -9.43 3.48 -3.92
N ARG A 4 -9.84 4.61 -4.52
CA ARG A 4 -9.83 5.92 -3.86
C ARG A 4 -10.80 5.96 -2.68
N LEU A 5 -12.00 5.39 -2.82
CA LEU A 5 -12.98 5.34 -1.72
C LEU A 5 -12.47 4.50 -0.57
N VAL A 6 -11.87 3.33 -0.84
CA VAL A 6 -11.23 2.52 0.20
C VAL A 6 -10.17 3.36 0.92
N ARG A 7 -9.24 3.97 0.18
CA ARG A 7 -8.15 4.77 0.79
C ARG A 7 -8.60 6.05 1.48
N THR A 8 -9.80 6.56 1.24
CA THR A 8 -10.25 7.83 1.84
C THR A 8 -11.27 7.63 2.95
N LYS A 9 -12.15 6.63 2.81
CA LYS A 9 -13.25 6.36 3.73
C LYS A 9 -13.11 5.05 4.51
N GLY A 10 -12.40 4.05 3.98
CA GLY A 10 -12.44 2.67 4.46
C GLY A 10 -13.36 1.80 3.61
N PHE A 11 -13.15 0.48 3.61
CA PHE A 11 -13.92 -0.45 2.79
C PHE A 11 -15.37 -0.52 3.26
N ASN A 12 -15.60 -0.56 4.57
CA ASN A 12 -16.95 -0.62 5.12
C ASN A 12 -17.77 0.66 4.90
N ALA A 13 -17.11 1.81 4.73
CA ALA A 13 -17.74 3.13 4.71
C ALA A 13 -18.18 3.63 3.32
N PHE A 14 -18.21 2.79 2.29
CA PHE A 14 -18.75 3.16 0.98
C PHE A 14 -19.71 2.10 0.41
N SER A 15 -20.57 2.52 -0.51
CA SER A 15 -21.56 1.71 -1.21
C SER A 15 -21.38 1.81 -2.74
N TYR A 16 -22.09 0.98 -3.50
CA TYR A 16 -22.09 1.12 -4.97
C TYR A 16 -22.66 2.46 -5.42
N LYS A 17 -23.56 3.06 -4.64
CA LYS A 17 -24.06 4.42 -4.90
C LYS A 17 -22.94 5.46 -4.87
N ASP A 18 -21.99 5.32 -3.94
CA ASP A 18 -20.82 6.22 -3.85
C ASP A 18 -19.88 6.10 -5.07
N ILE A 19 -19.92 4.97 -5.78
CA ILE A 19 -19.15 4.77 -7.03
C ILE A 19 -19.95 5.23 -8.24
N ALA A 20 -21.25 4.94 -8.27
CA ALA A 20 -22.12 5.17 -9.40
C ALA A 20 -22.37 6.67 -9.62
N ALA A 21 -22.66 7.42 -8.55
CA ALA A 21 -23.08 8.81 -8.64
C ALA A 21 -22.02 9.73 -9.31
N PRO A 22 -20.71 9.65 -9.00
CA PRO A 22 -19.72 10.47 -9.68
C PRO A 22 -19.41 10.05 -11.13
N LEU A 23 -19.82 8.84 -11.54
CA LEU A 23 -19.59 8.30 -12.89
C LEU A 23 -20.82 8.43 -13.80
N ASP A 24 -21.93 8.94 -13.28
CA ASP A 24 -23.24 8.97 -13.94
C ASP A 24 -23.66 7.61 -14.53
N VAL A 25 -23.33 6.53 -13.82
CA VAL A 25 -23.73 5.15 -14.18
C VAL A 25 -24.79 4.63 -13.23
N LYS A 26 -25.56 3.64 -13.68
CA LYS A 26 -26.52 2.95 -12.82
C LYS A 26 -25.81 1.96 -11.88
N ASN A 27 -26.29 1.82 -10.64
CA ASN A 27 -25.81 0.79 -9.71
C ASN A 27 -25.81 -0.62 -10.32
N ALA A 28 -26.80 -0.92 -11.17
CA ALA A 28 -26.92 -2.21 -11.87
C ALA A 28 -25.70 -2.52 -12.75
N ALA A 29 -25.06 -1.52 -13.36
CA ALA A 29 -23.86 -1.72 -14.17
C ALA A 29 -22.67 -2.16 -13.30
N ILE A 30 -22.56 -1.62 -12.07
CA ILE A 30 -21.52 -2.04 -11.13
C ILE A 30 -21.80 -3.45 -10.63
N HIS A 31 -23.05 -3.77 -10.29
CA HIS A 31 -23.46 -5.12 -9.88
C HIS A 31 -23.22 -6.17 -10.96
N TYR A 32 -23.39 -5.82 -12.24
CA TYR A 32 -23.08 -6.73 -13.35
C TYR A 32 -21.62 -7.16 -13.36
N HIS A 33 -20.69 -6.26 -13.04
CA HIS A 33 -19.27 -6.57 -12.95
C HIS A 33 -18.84 -7.17 -11.60
N PHE A 34 -19.52 -6.77 -10.52
CA PHE A 34 -19.20 -7.16 -9.16
C PHE A 34 -20.50 -7.52 -8.42
N PRO A 35 -20.93 -8.79 -8.49
CA PRO A 35 -22.17 -9.25 -7.86
C PRO A 35 -22.24 -8.90 -6.37
N ALA A 36 -21.14 -9.11 -5.64
CA ALA A 36 -20.97 -8.72 -4.25
C ALA A 36 -19.90 -7.62 -4.10
N LYS A 37 -20.04 -6.81 -3.03
CA LYS A 37 -19.06 -5.77 -2.67
C LYS A 37 -17.67 -6.37 -2.38
N SER A 38 -17.62 -7.61 -1.90
CA SER A 38 -16.38 -8.38 -1.73
C SER A 38 -15.67 -8.63 -3.06
N ASP A 39 -16.40 -8.92 -4.14
CA ASP A 39 -15.81 -9.11 -5.48
C ASP A 39 -15.13 -7.84 -5.97
N LEU A 40 -15.77 -6.68 -5.73
CA LEU A 40 -15.18 -5.38 -6.00
C LEU A 40 -13.90 -5.16 -5.16
N GLY A 41 -13.95 -5.50 -3.87
CA GLY A 41 -12.81 -5.42 -2.97
C GLY A 41 -11.63 -6.27 -3.44
N ILE A 42 -11.89 -7.51 -3.83
CA ILE A 42 -10.89 -8.43 -4.41
C ILE A 42 -10.29 -7.84 -5.68
N GLY A 43 -11.11 -7.33 -6.60
CA GLY A 43 -10.62 -6.68 -7.82
C GLY A 43 -9.73 -5.46 -7.56
N VAL A 44 -10.02 -4.68 -6.50
CA VAL A 44 -9.15 -3.56 -6.06
C VAL A 44 -7.82 -4.08 -5.54
N ILE A 45 -7.82 -5.12 -4.71
CA ILE A 45 -6.61 -5.71 -4.13
C ILE A 45 -5.73 -6.35 -5.23
N ASP A 46 -6.31 -7.16 -6.12
CA ASP A 46 -5.59 -7.84 -7.19
C ASP A 46 -4.94 -6.86 -8.18
N ASN A 47 -5.62 -5.74 -8.46
CA ASN A 47 -5.06 -4.66 -9.26
C ASN A 47 -3.86 -4.01 -8.57
N GLU A 48 -3.91 -3.81 -7.24
CA GLU A 48 -2.77 -3.28 -6.49
C GLU A 48 -1.59 -4.25 -6.45
N ILE A 49 -1.84 -5.55 -6.23
CA ILE A 49 -0.82 -6.61 -6.31
C ILE A 49 -0.15 -6.59 -7.69
N THR A 50 -0.95 -6.54 -8.76
CA THR A 50 -0.46 -6.50 -10.14
C THR A 50 0.39 -5.25 -10.41
N LYS A 51 -0.05 -4.07 -9.96
CA LYS A 51 0.70 -2.82 -10.09
C LYS A 51 2.02 -2.85 -9.32
N PHE A 52 2.00 -3.41 -8.11
CA PHE A 52 3.20 -3.55 -7.30
C PHE A 52 4.20 -4.49 -7.97
N ALA A 53 3.77 -5.66 -8.42
CA ALA A 53 4.60 -6.62 -9.17
C ALA A 53 5.19 -6.00 -10.45
N ALA A 54 4.40 -5.27 -11.23
CA ALA A 54 4.88 -4.58 -12.42
C ALA A 54 5.89 -3.47 -12.10
N SER A 55 5.71 -2.78 -10.96
CA SER A 55 6.63 -1.71 -10.52
C SER A 55 7.96 -2.29 -10.05
N THR A 56 7.94 -3.31 -9.20
CA THR A 56 9.15 -3.96 -8.68
C THR A 56 9.93 -4.68 -9.78
N ALA A 57 9.25 -5.26 -10.77
CA ALA A 57 9.90 -5.80 -11.97
C ALA A 57 10.70 -4.74 -12.74
N LYS A 58 10.19 -3.50 -12.85
CA LYS A 58 10.90 -2.39 -13.48
C LYS A 58 12.07 -1.91 -12.63
N TRP A 59 11.94 -1.92 -11.31
CA TRP A 59 12.97 -1.47 -10.39
C TRP A 59 14.12 -2.46 -10.23
N LYS A 60 13.93 -3.75 -10.56
CA LYS A 60 14.93 -4.81 -10.41
C LYS A 60 16.31 -4.51 -11.02
N LYS A 61 16.39 -3.62 -12.01
CA LYS A 61 17.65 -3.20 -12.67
C LYS A 61 18.40 -2.08 -11.93
N LEU A 62 17.79 -1.47 -10.93
CA LEU A 62 18.37 -0.39 -10.13
C LEU A 62 19.17 -0.97 -8.96
N PRO A 63 20.17 -0.24 -8.44
CA PRO A 63 20.75 -0.50 -7.13
C PRO A 63 19.70 -0.62 -6.02
N GLU A 64 19.93 -1.45 -5.01
CA GLU A 64 18.92 -1.73 -3.97
C GLU A 64 18.49 -0.49 -3.18
N ASP A 65 19.41 0.44 -2.92
CA ASP A 65 19.13 1.74 -2.31
C ASP A 65 18.18 2.58 -3.18
N GLU A 66 18.40 2.60 -4.50
CA GLU A 66 17.49 3.27 -5.45
C GLU A 66 16.13 2.56 -5.57
N GLN A 67 16.10 1.22 -5.55
CA GLN A 67 14.84 0.45 -5.52
C GLN A 67 14.01 0.82 -4.30
N LEU A 68 14.65 0.94 -3.14
CA LEU A 68 13.98 1.34 -1.92
C LEU A 68 13.44 2.77 -2.04
N VAL A 69 14.21 3.71 -2.59
CA VAL A 69 13.71 5.08 -2.86
C VAL A 69 12.46 5.06 -3.75
N LYS A 70 12.37 4.15 -4.74
CA LYS A 70 11.13 4.01 -5.54
C LYS A 70 9.92 3.58 -4.73
N LEU A 71 10.09 2.72 -3.72
CA LEU A 71 9.00 2.42 -2.78
C LEU A 71 8.55 3.70 -2.05
N PHE A 72 9.48 4.48 -1.53
CA PHE A 72 9.17 5.73 -0.82
C PHE A 72 8.48 6.75 -1.74
N ASP A 73 8.85 6.79 -3.03
CA ASP A 73 8.18 7.62 -4.03
C ASP A 73 6.71 7.24 -4.24
N VAL A 74 6.36 5.94 -4.17
CA VAL A 74 4.96 5.50 -4.25
C VAL A 74 4.16 6.07 -3.08
N PHE A 75 4.67 5.96 -1.86
CA PHE A 75 4.00 6.52 -0.68
C PHE A 75 3.96 8.06 -0.73
N ARG A 76 5.01 8.71 -1.25
CA ARG A 76 5.04 10.16 -1.46
C ARG A 76 3.93 10.63 -2.40
N LYS A 77 3.64 9.87 -3.47
CA LYS A 77 2.51 10.15 -4.37
C LYS A 77 1.17 10.02 -3.66
N HIS A 78 1.00 9.00 -2.81
CA HIS A 78 -0.22 8.87 -2.01
C HIS A 78 -0.40 10.02 -1.01
N ASN A 79 0.67 10.47 -0.35
CA ASN A 79 0.63 11.63 0.54
C ASN A 79 0.16 12.90 -0.21
N HIS A 80 0.70 13.16 -1.40
CA HIS A 80 0.27 14.31 -2.22
C HIS A 80 -1.20 14.20 -2.66
N ALA A 81 -1.70 12.99 -2.89
CA ALA A 81 -3.08 12.74 -3.27
C ALA A 81 -4.06 12.70 -2.07
N GLY A 82 -3.59 12.89 -0.83
CA GLY A 82 -4.42 12.78 0.38
C GLY A 82 -4.90 11.34 0.68
N ASN A 83 -4.25 10.35 0.08
CA ASN A 83 -4.60 8.94 0.20
C ASN A 83 -3.74 8.24 1.27
N ILE A 84 -4.31 7.26 1.95
CA ILE A 84 -3.53 6.31 2.77
C ILE A 84 -3.16 5.06 1.97
N CYS A 85 -2.35 4.21 2.57
CA CYS A 85 -2.01 2.90 2.03
C CYS A 85 -3.27 2.01 1.93
N LEU A 86 -3.48 1.32 0.81
CA LEU A 86 -4.61 0.39 0.64
C LEU A 86 -4.60 -0.71 1.70
N MET A 87 -3.46 -1.36 1.92
CA MET A 87 -3.31 -2.37 2.98
C MET A 87 -3.59 -1.77 4.36
N GLY A 88 -3.09 -0.55 4.63
CA GLY A 88 -3.36 0.14 5.89
C GLY A 88 -4.85 0.45 6.10
N SER A 89 -5.58 0.77 5.02
CA SER A 89 -7.01 0.99 5.08
C SER A 89 -7.83 -0.28 5.23
N LEU A 90 -7.40 -1.39 4.62
CA LEU A 90 -8.11 -2.67 4.70
C LEU A 90 -7.83 -3.37 6.03
N ALA A 91 -6.66 -3.15 6.62
CA ALA A 91 -6.28 -3.70 7.93
C ALA A 91 -7.24 -3.26 9.04
N THR A 92 -7.81 -2.06 8.98
CA THR A 92 -8.78 -1.58 9.99
C THR A 92 -10.15 -2.27 9.87
N ASP A 93 -10.48 -2.77 8.68
CA ASP A 93 -11.73 -3.48 8.39
C ASP A 93 -11.55 -5.00 8.39
N TYR A 94 -10.33 -5.51 8.62
CA TYR A 94 -9.91 -6.89 8.32
C TYR A 94 -10.85 -7.97 8.87
N GLU A 95 -11.24 -7.84 10.14
CA GLU A 95 -12.13 -8.80 10.84
C GLU A 95 -13.56 -8.84 10.29
N THR A 96 -13.95 -7.86 9.48
CA THR A 96 -15.29 -7.77 8.86
C THR A 96 -15.28 -8.09 7.37
N LEU A 97 -14.08 -8.30 6.79
CA LEU A 97 -13.95 -8.70 5.38
C LEU A 97 -14.39 -10.16 5.20
N SER A 98 -14.77 -10.53 3.97
CA SER A 98 -15.01 -11.94 3.66
C SER A 98 -13.70 -12.74 3.76
N PRO A 99 -13.75 -14.07 4.01
CA PRO A 99 -12.56 -14.91 4.08
C PRO A 99 -11.65 -14.79 2.83
N GLU A 100 -12.25 -14.69 1.65
CA GLU A 100 -11.53 -14.53 0.39
C GLU A 100 -10.79 -13.19 0.33
N MET A 101 -11.43 -12.11 0.80
CA MET A 101 -10.78 -10.81 0.90
C MET A 101 -9.64 -10.81 1.90
N GLN A 102 -9.82 -11.43 3.08
CA GLN A 102 -8.74 -11.57 4.08
C GLN A 102 -7.52 -12.28 3.47
N GLN A 103 -7.74 -13.38 2.74
CA GLN A 103 -6.68 -14.10 2.04
C GLN A 103 -5.93 -13.19 1.04
N ARG A 104 -6.65 -12.36 0.29
CA ARG A 104 -6.04 -11.43 -0.68
C ARG A 104 -5.27 -10.30 0.00
N VAL A 105 -5.77 -9.75 1.10
CA VAL A 105 -5.03 -8.76 1.90
C VAL A 105 -3.76 -9.37 2.47
N HIS A 106 -3.82 -10.60 2.99
CA HIS A 106 -2.66 -11.34 3.46
C HIS A 106 -1.64 -11.53 2.33
N GLN A 107 -2.07 -12.01 1.15
CA GLN A 107 -1.20 -12.17 -0.01
C GLN A 107 -0.50 -10.86 -0.42
N MET A 108 -1.24 -9.75 -0.44
CA MET A 108 -0.68 -8.42 -0.72
C MET A 108 0.40 -8.05 0.30
N GLY A 109 0.11 -8.18 1.60
CA GLY A 109 1.05 -7.88 2.67
C GLY A 109 2.31 -8.75 2.63
N SER A 110 2.15 -10.06 2.49
CA SER A 110 3.28 -11.00 2.37
C SER A 110 4.14 -10.69 1.15
N SER A 111 3.55 -10.35 0.01
CA SER A 111 4.30 -10.04 -1.22
C SER A 111 5.14 -8.77 -1.07
N ILE A 112 4.59 -7.73 -0.42
CA ILE A 112 5.31 -6.48 -0.15
C ILE A 112 6.44 -6.72 0.84
N LEU A 113 6.15 -7.44 1.93
CA LEU A 113 7.15 -7.77 2.96
C LEU A 113 8.29 -8.58 2.36
N GLN A 114 7.99 -9.65 1.60
CA GLN A 114 9.00 -10.48 0.95
C GLN A 114 9.89 -9.68 0.01
N TRP A 115 9.30 -8.83 -0.84
CA TRP A 115 10.08 -7.97 -1.74
C TRP A 115 11.01 -7.04 -0.96
N LEU A 116 10.50 -6.37 0.07
CA LEU A 116 11.26 -5.41 0.86
C LEU A 116 12.38 -6.08 1.67
N THR A 117 12.10 -7.22 2.28
CA THR A 117 13.11 -8.06 2.96
C THR A 117 14.24 -8.41 2.00
N ASN A 118 13.93 -8.93 0.81
CA ASN A 118 14.93 -9.29 -0.19
C ASN A 118 15.76 -8.07 -0.65
N CYS A 119 15.11 -6.93 -0.88
CA CYS A 119 15.78 -5.69 -1.27
C CYS A 119 16.79 -5.24 -0.20
N LEU A 120 16.39 -5.24 1.07
CA LEU A 120 17.27 -4.89 2.19
C LEU A 120 18.43 -5.87 2.35
N GLU A 121 18.17 -7.16 2.19
CA GLU A 121 19.19 -8.21 2.32
C GLU A 121 20.27 -8.11 1.24
N GLN A 122 19.87 -7.90 -0.01
CA GLN A 122 20.81 -7.67 -1.11
C GLN A 122 21.53 -6.34 -0.96
N GLY A 123 20.83 -5.27 -0.56
CA GLY A 123 21.43 -3.97 -0.33
C GLY A 123 22.50 -3.99 0.77
N ARG A 124 22.26 -4.75 1.85
CA ARG A 124 23.26 -5.01 2.88
C ARG A 124 24.45 -5.79 2.35
N LYS A 125 24.21 -6.88 1.61
CA LYS A 125 25.27 -7.71 1.02
C LYS A 125 26.17 -6.89 0.09
N ASN A 126 25.57 -5.97 -0.65
CA ASN A 126 26.25 -5.07 -1.59
C ASN A 126 26.81 -3.80 -0.92
N LYS A 127 26.72 -3.67 0.41
CA LYS A 127 27.18 -2.51 1.20
C LYS A 127 26.55 -1.17 0.77
N ARG A 128 25.30 -1.22 0.30
CA ARG A 128 24.49 -0.06 -0.13
C ARG A 128 23.50 0.40 0.92
N ILE A 129 23.05 -0.53 1.76
CA ILE A 129 22.05 -0.28 2.79
C ILE A 129 22.58 -0.83 4.12
N HIS A 130 22.63 0.02 5.15
CA HIS A 130 23.09 -0.36 6.48
C HIS A 130 21.93 -0.32 7.47
N PHE A 131 21.77 -1.38 8.27
CA PHE A 131 20.74 -1.41 9.30
C PHE A 131 21.05 -2.48 10.35
N LYS A 132 20.53 -2.28 11.55
CA LYS A 132 20.60 -3.27 12.65
C LYS A 132 19.44 -4.26 12.57
N GLY A 133 19.69 -5.50 13.02
CA GLY A 133 18.70 -6.58 13.09
C GLY A 133 18.59 -7.41 11.80
N THR A 134 17.53 -8.22 11.69
CA THR A 134 17.24 -9.00 10.47
C THR A 134 16.64 -8.09 9.38
N ALA A 135 16.78 -8.49 8.12
CA ALA A 135 16.17 -7.79 6.99
C ALA A 135 14.65 -7.74 7.12
N GLU A 136 14.05 -8.83 7.57
CA GLU A 136 12.60 -8.92 7.80
C GLU A 136 12.11 -7.96 8.90
N ALA A 137 12.77 -7.91 10.06
CA ALA A 137 12.38 -6.99 11.12
C ALA A 137 12.50 -5.53 10.67
N ARG A 138 13.54 -5.20 9.89
CA ARG A 138 13.70 -3.87 9.30
C ARG A 138 12.63 -3.58 8.24
N ALA A 139 12.27 -4.57 7.42
CA ALA A 139 11.20 -4.44 6.43
C ALA A 139 9.84 -4.16 7.11
N LEU A 140 9.52 -4.89 8.19
CA LEU A 140 8.31 -4.64 9.00
C LEU A 140 8.29 -3.22 9.57
N MET A 141 9.43 -2.72 10.09
CA MET A 141 9.53 -1.33 10.56
C MET A 141 9.28 -0.31 9.45
N ILE A 142 9.89 -0.48 8.27
CA ILE A 142 9.69 0.44 7.15
C ILE A 142 8.23 0.39 6.70
N MET A 143 7.67 -0.80 6.55
CA MET A 143 6.29 -0.99 6.12
C MET A 143 5.30 -0.33 7.09
N SER A 144 5.44 -0.57 8.40
CA SER A 144 4.55 -0.01 9.42
C SER A 144 4.65 1.51 9.51
N ASN A 145 5.86 2.06 9.44
CA ASN A 145 6.07 3.50 9.50
C ASN A 145 5.59 4.21 8.22
N LEU A 146 5.81 3.63 7.04
CA LEU A 146 5.28 4.21 5.79
C LEU A 146 3.75 4.23 5.78
N GLN A 147 3.09 3.14 6.22
CA GLN A 147 1.63 3.12 6.36
C GLN A 147 1.14 4.17 7.36
N SER A 148 1.71 4.18 8.56
CA SER A 148 1.31 5.08 9.64
C SER A 148 1.60 6.54 9.33
N SER A 149 2.67 6.82 8.59
CA SER A 149 3.01 8.19 8.20
C SER A 149 1.97 8.84 7.29
N LEU A 150 1.26 8.06 6.47
CA LEU A 150 0.11 8.55 5.69
C LEU A 150 -1.12 8.80 6.57
N LEU A 151 -1.36 7.93 7.57
CA LEU A 151 -2.42 8.14 8.56
C LEU A 151 -2.16 9.40 9.39
N LEU A 152 -0.93 9.57 9.89
CA LEU A 152 -0.52 10.76 10.62
C LEU A 152 -0.60 12.01 9.75
N SER A 153 -0.28 11.92 8.45
CA SER A 153 -0.39 13.06 7.54
C SER A 153 -1.83 13.53 7.34
N ARG A 154 -2.81 12.63 7.47
CA ARG A 154 -4.23 12.98 7.47
C ARG A 154 -4.64 13.82 8.69
N VAL A 155 -4.01 13.60 9.84
CA VAL A 155 -4.36 14.25 11.12
C VAL A 155 -3.48 15.48 11.39
N LEU A 156 -2.17 15.34 11.22
CA LEU A 156 -1.15 16.33 11.56
C LEU A 156 -0.71 17.17 10.36
N GLY A 157 -1.24 16.89 9.17
CA GLY A 157 -0.89 17.53 7.91
C GLY A 157 0.27 16.85 7.14
N PRO A 158 0.44 17.17 5.85
CA PRO A 158 1.27 16.41 4.90
C PRO A 158 2.77 16.43 5.19
N ALA A 159 3.22 17.27 6.13
CA ALA A 159 4.62 17.32 6.56
C ALA A 159 5.03 16.10 7.42
N ALA A 160 4.07 15.43 8.09
CA ALA A 160 4.36 14.26 8.93
C ALA A 160 5.00 13.12 8.11
N PHE A 161 4.46 12.81 6.93
CA PHE A 161 5.04 11.85 5.99
C PHE A 161 6.49 12.21 5.65
N LYS A 162 6.75 13.48 5.28
CA LYS A 162 8.08 13.91 4.84
C LYS A 162 9.12 13.70 5.95
N LYS A 163 8.79 14.03 7.20
CA LYS A 163 9.69 13.87 8.36
C LYS A 163 9.99 12.39 8.62
N ILE A 164 8.97 11.54 8.68
CA ILE A 164 9.14 10.10 8.95
C ILE A 164 9.90 9.43 7.81
N ALA A 165 9.54 9.70 6.55
CA ALA A 165 10.19 9.15 5.38
C ALA A 165 11.67 9.53 5.30
N ALA A 166 12.01 10.79 5.61
CA ALA A 166 13.40 11.25 5.65
C ALA A 166 14.21 10.53 6.73
N GLN A 167 13.66 10.39 7.95
CA GLN A 167 14.36 9.69 9.03
C GLN A 167 14.58 8.21 8.71
N LEU A 168 13.56 7.53 8.16
CA LEU A 168 13.69 6.13 7.76
C LEU A 168 14.79 5.93 6.71
N LEU A 169 14.94 6.84 5.74
CA LEU A 169 15.99 6.75 4.74
C LEU A 169 17.37 7.04 5.34
N ALA A 170 17.47 8.02 6.24
CA ALA A 170 18.72 8.35 6.92
C ALA A 170 19.23 7.19 7.80
N ASP A 171 18.32 6.44 8.43
CA ASP A 171 18.64 5.26 9.24
C ASP A 171 19.17 4.06 8.42
N LEU A 172 19.14 4.16 7.09
CA LEU A 172 19.55 3.11 6.15
C LEU A 172 20.85 3.40 5.41
N CYS A 173 21.42 4.59 5.62
CA CYS A 173 22.70 5.03 5.04
C CYS A 173 23.90 4.39 5.77
#